data_AF-A0A2V8JK74-F1
#
_entry.id   AF-A0A2V8JK74-F1
#
_cell.length_a   1.000
_cell.length_b   1.000
_cell.length_c   1.000
_cell.angle_alpha   90.00
_cell.angle_beta   90.00
_cell.angle_gamma   90.00
#
_symmetry.space_group_name_H-M   'P 1'
#
loop_
_entity.id
_entity.type
_entity.pdbx_description
1 polymer ?
#
loop_
_entity_poly.entity_id
_entity_poly.type
_entity_poly.pdbx_seq_one_letter_code
_entity_poly.pdbx_strand_id
1 'polypeptide(L)'
;MAIHPKTGELIRGFGSGGKVDLRMELGPQPVPFNSTSAPLIVKDVVVVGSSIADNPNFKEGTPGDVRGYDVRTGKLRWKFRVIPKEGEFGVETWENRSWEYTGAVNAWTNLSADEELGYVYLPLTSPTSDMYGGHRLGNNLFSDSLVCIKAETGERVWHFQTVHHDLWDYDLPAAPILADITVNGRRVKIVAQVTKQGFVFVFDRVTGQPVWPIEERPVPRSTTPGEQTSPTQPFPTKPAPFERQGVTIDDLIDFTPELRAEAVEITKRYVIGPLFTPPSIKRGGPNDTNGTLQLPGSVGGADWNGAALDPETGMLYVPTVTGTFAADLIPGDPSRTNLRYKNGTRDF
;
A
#
# COMPACT_ATOMS: atom_id res chain seq x y z
N MET A 1 -13.11 0.10 -21.45
CA MET A 1 -13.94 -0.13 -22.66
C MET A 1 -15.34 -0.47 -22.21
N ALA A 2 -16.38 -0.04 -22.93
CA ALA A 2 -17.77 -0.40 -22.65
C ALA A 2 -18.34 -1.28 -23.77
N ILE A 3 -18.89 -2.43 -23.41
CA ILE A 3 -19.42 -3.45 -24.33
C ILE A 3 -20.85 -3.83 -23.97
N HIS A 4 -21.65 -4.14 -24.98
CA HIS A 4 -23.00 -4.65 -24.77
C HIS A 4 -22.94 -6.11 -24.30
N PRO A 5 -23.56 -6.47 -23.15
CA PRO A 5 -23.31 -7.74 -22.47
C PRO A 5 -23.78 -8.97 -23.26
N LYS A 6 -24.74 -8.81 -24.19
CA LYS A 6 -25.25 -9.94 -25.00
C LYS A 6 -24.55 -10.11 -26.34
N THR A 7 -24.00 -9.04 -26.91
CA THR A 7 -23.47 -9.04 -28.29
C THR A 7 -21.96 -8.85 -28.34
N GLY A 8 -21.33 -8.36 -27.25
CA GLY A 8 -19.91 -8.02 -27.22
C GLY A 8 -19.55 -6.75 -28.03
N GLU A 9 -20.53 -6.12 -28.67
CA GLU A 9 -20.31 -4.91 -29.46
C GLU A 9 -19.96 -3.71 -28.59
N LEU A 10 -19.12 -2.82 -29.09
CA LEU A 10 -18.78 -1.57 -28.43
C LEU A 10 -20.02 -0.68 -28.30
N ILE A 11 -20.24 -0.16 -27.09
CA ILE A 11 -21.23 0.90 -26.86
C ILE A 11 -20.63 2.22 -27.38
N ARG A 12 -20.83 2.52 -28.65
CA ARG A 12 -20.14 3.63 -29.35
C ARG A 12 -20.33 5.01 -28.71
N GLY A 13 -21.41 5.22 -27.97
CA GLY A 13 -21.69 6.46 -27.24
C GLY A 13 -20.89 6.65 -25.94
N PHE A 14 -20.14 5.65 -25.49
CA PHE A 14 -19.30 5.73 -24.29
C PHE A 14 -17.89 6.21 -24.63
N GLY A 15 -17.44 7.30 -23.99
CA GLY A 15 -16.14 7.91 -24.24
C GLY A 15 -15.93 8.24 -25.71
N SER A 16 -14.77 7.87 -26.25
CA SER A 16 -14.45 7.95 -27.67
C SER A 16 -14.62 6.57 -28.31
N GLY A 17 -15.74 6.37 -29.02
CA GLY A 17 -16.00 5.14 -29.78
C GLY A 17 -16.13 3.87 -28.92
N GLY A 18 -16.65 3.99 -27.70
CA GLY A 18 -16.79 2.89 -26.74
C GLY A 18 -15.62 2.71 -25.78
N LYS A 19 -14.66 3.66 -25.76
CA LYS A 19 -13.42 3.57 -24.98
C LYS A 19 -13.11 4.89 -24.29
N VAL A 20 -12.49 4.80 -23.11
CA VAL A 20 -11.87 5.93 -22.42
C VAL A 20 -10.38 5.62 -22.36
N ASP A 21 -9.55 6.56 -22.79
CA ASP A 21 -8.10 6.49 -22.60
C ASP A 21 -7.76 7.07 -21.23
N LEU A 22 -7.35 6.21 -20.31
CA LEU A 22 -6.99 6.57 -18.94
C LEU A 22 -5.73 7.44 -18.85
N ARG A 23 -5.00 7.62 -19.95
CA ARG A 23 -3.80 8.47 -19.98
C ARG A 23 -4.12 9.92 -20.35
N MET A 24 -5.34 10.20 -20.81
CA MET A 24 -5.74 11.58 -21.04
C MET A 24 -5.70 12.37 -19.73
N GLU A 25 -5.32 13.65 -19.82
CA GLU A 25 -5.21 14.58 -18.69
C GLU A 25 -4.13 14.25 -17.63
N LEU A 26 -3.32 13.20 -17.84
CA LEU A 26 -2.15 12.94 -17.00
C LEU A 26 -1.05 13.98 -17.21
N GLY A 27 -0.87 14.47 -18.45
CA GLY A 27 0.32 15.24 -18.84
C GLY A 27 1.55 14.32 -19.02
N PRO A 28 2.77 14.85 -19.19
CA PRO A 28 3.99 14.05 -19.26
C PRO A 28 4.18 13.21 -18.00
N GLN A 29 4.45 11.91 -18.18
CA GLN A 29 4.61 10.97 -17.07
C GLN A 29 6.07 10.52 -16.94
N PRO A 30 6.72 10.74 -15.79
CA PRO A 30 8.10 10.27 -15.57
C PRO A 30 8.18 8.74 -15.48
N VAL A 31 7.08 8.07 -15.12
CA VAL A 31 6.97 6.60 -14.98
C VAL A 31 5.73 6.11 -15.73
N PRO A 32 5.72 4.90 -16.34
CA PRO A 32 4.54 4.38 -17.02
C PRO A 32 3.31 4.28 -16.11
N PHE A 33 2.17 4.76 -16.62
CA PHE A 33 0.86 4.54 -16.02
C PHE A 33 0.26 3.24 -16.55
N ASN A 34 -0.12 2.33 -15.65
CA ASN A 34 -0.82 1.09 -15.99
C ASN A 34 -2.15 0.97 -15.24
N SER A 35 -2.96 -0.02 -15.62
CA SER A 35 -4.19 -0.41 -14.95
C SER A 35 -4.27 -1.93 -14.92
N THR A 36 -4.31 -2.51 -13.72
CA THR A 36 -4.28 -3.97 -13.49
C THR A 36 -5.60 -4.50 -12.95
N SER A 37 -6.34 -3.69 -12.19
CA SER A 37 -7.61 -4.07 -11.57
C SER A 37 -8.84 -3.76 -12.42
N ALA A 38 -9.92 -4.48 -12.12
CA ALA A 38 -11.22 -4.20 -12.69
C ALA A 38 -11.73 -2.84 -12.19
N PRO A 39 -12.42 -2.06 -13.05
CA PRO A 39 -13.10 -0.86 -12.59
C PRO A 39 -14.26 -1.23 -11.66
N LEU A 40 -14.48 -0.44 -10.59
CA LEU A 40 -15.62 -0.60 -9.70
C LEU A 40 -16.78 0.27 -10.19
N ILE A 41 -17.98 -0.29 -10.30
CA ILE A 41 -19.20 0.49 -10.56
C ILE A 41 -19.97 0.62 -9.26
N VAL A 42 -20.28 1.85 -8.88
CA VAL A 42 -21.18 2.14 -7.76
C VAL A 42 -22.14 3.25 -8.18
N LYS A 43 -23.44 2.99 -8.06
CA LYS A 43 -24.49 3.87 -8.58
C LYS A 43 -24.25 4.16 -10.07
N ASP A 44 -24.02 5.42 -10.44
CA ASP A 44 -23.82 5.87 -11.81
C ASP A 44 -22.36 6.26 -12.12
N VAL A 45 -21.41 5.83 -11.27
CA VAL A 45 -19.98 6.15 -11.39
C VAL A 45 -19.14 4.88 -11.54
N VAL A 46 -18.23 4.91 -12.52
CA VAL A 46 -17.14 3.96 -12.71
C VAL A 46 -15.89 4.52 -12.04
N VAL A 47 -15.41 3.87 -10.99
CA VAL A 47 -14.21 4.25 -10.25
C VAL A 47 -13.03 3.41 -10.71
N VAL A 48 -11.93 4.08 -11.03
CA VAL A 48 -10.74 3.46 -11.60
C VAL A 48 -9.50 3.94 -10.85
N GLY A 49 -8.70 2.98 -10.38
CA GLY A 49 -7.38 3.20 -9.83
C GLY A 49 -6.27 3.15 -10.89
N SER A 50 -5.06 2.81 -10.48
CA SER A 50 -3.90 2.69 -11.37
C SER A 50 -2.85 1.76 -10.78
N SER A 51 -1.93 1.31 -11.62
CA SER A 51 -0.75 0.55 -11.22
C SER A 51 0.48 1.28 -11.74
N ILE A 52 1.30 1.78 -10.82
CA ILE A 52 2.50 2.57 -11.09
C ILE A 52 3.62 1.92 -10.31
N ALA A 53 4.80 1.84 -10.91
CA ALA A 53 5.96 1.27 -10.23
C ALA A 53 6.36 2.15 -9.03
N ASP A 54 6.56 1.50 -7.90
CA ASP A 54 6.97 2.07 -6.61
C ASP A 54 8.51 2.16 -6.45
N ASN A 55 9.25 1.46 -7.31
CA ASN A 55 10.71 1.38 -7.37
C ASN A 55 11.35 2.02 -8.63
N PRO A 56 10.94 3.23 -9.07
CA PRO A 56 11.47 3.80 -10.30
C PRO A 56 12.95 4.18 -10.18
N ASN A 57 13.61 4.31 -11.34
CA ASN A 57 15.02 4.69 -11.42
C ASN A 57 15.30 6.17 -11.03
N PHE A 58 14.28 6.99 -10.79
CA PHE A 58 14.43 8.40 -10.42
C PHE A 58 13.45 8.72 -9.28
N LYS A 59 13.72 9.78 -8.51
CA LYS A 59 12.81 10.22 -7.44
C LYS A 59 11.46 10.74 -7.97
N GLU A 60 11.44 11.21 -9.22
CA GLU A 60 10.24 11.67 -9.90
C GLU A 60 9.36 10.48 -10.27
N GLY A 61 8.09 10.50 -9.85
CA GLY A 61 7.11 9.47 -10.13
C GLY A 61 5.80 10.04 -10.67
N THR A 62 4.97 9.16 -11.22
CA THR A 62 3.60 9.49 -11.65
C THR A 62 2.66 9.33 -10.46
N PRO A 63 1.84 10.33 -10.09
CA PRO A 63 0.83 10.15 -9.04
C PRO A 63 -0.29 9.21 -9.46
N GLY A 64 -0.73 8.38 -8.50
CA GLY A 64 -1.74 7.34 -8.64
C GLY A 64 -3.19 7.77 -8.54
N ASP A 65 -3.52 9.00 -8.94
CA ASP A 65 -4.84 9.62 -8.75
C ASP A 65 -6.00 8.69 -9.14
N VAL A 66 -6.97 8.53 -8.23
CA VAL A 66 -8.19 7.74 -8.47
C VAL A 66 -9.23 8.59 -9.17
N ARG A 67 -9.94 8.01 -10.15
CA ARG A 67 -10.86 8.77 -11.02
C ARG A 67 -12.24 8.15 -11.06
N GLY A 68 -13.25 9.02 -11.10
CA GLY A 68 -14.64 8.65 -11.33
C GLY A 68 -15.11 9.09 -12.71
N TYR A 69 -15.72 8.17 -13.44
CA TYR A 69 -16.32 8.42 -14.75
C TYR A 69 -17.82 8.16 -14.72
N ASP A 70 -18.58 8.93 -15.47
CA ASP A 70 -20.00 8.66 -15.70
C ASP A 70 -20.18 7.30 -16.38
N VAL A 71 -20.98 6.41 -15.78
CA VAL A 71 -21.15 5.03 -16.26
C VAL A 71 -21.80 4.93 -17.65
N ARG A 72 -22.57 5.93 -18.06
CA ARG A 72 -23.31 5.92 -19.34
C ARG A 72 -22.49 6.53 -20.47
N THR A 73 -21.72 7.56 -20.17
CA THR A 73 -21.06 8.41 -21.18
C THR A 73 -19.54 8.30 -21.16
N GLY A 74 -18.94 7.76 -20.10
CA GLY A 74 -17.48 7.69 -19.94
C GLY A 74 -16.80 9.03 -19.71
N LYS A 75 -17.56 10.10 -19.44
CA LYS A 75 -17.00 11.42 -19.11
C LYS A 75 -16.38 11.40 -17.72
N LEU A 76 -15.20 11.98 -17.58
CA LEU A 76 -14.57 12.19 -16.26
C LEU A 76 -15.48 13.11 -15.43
N ARG A 77 -15.82 12.67 -14.21
CA ARG A 77 -16.62 13.44 -13.24
C ARG A 77 -15.74 14.10 -12.19
N TRP A 78 -14.78 13.35 -11.66
CA TRP A 78 -13.91 13.83 -10.60
C TRP A 78 -12.59 13.06 -10.59
N LYS A 79 -11.62 13.65 -9.88
CA LYS A 79 -10.30 13.07 -9.63
C LYS A 79 -9.94 13.27 -8.16
N PHE A 80 -9.72 12.18 -7.45
CA PHE A 80 -9.17 12.19 -6.10
C PHE A 80 -7.65 12.20 -6.19
N ARG A 81 -7.03 13.28 -5.69
CA ARG A 81 -5.57 13.41 -5.67
C ARG A 81 -5.01 12.67 -4.46
N VAL A 82 -4.20 11.67 -4.73
CA VAL A 82 -3.62 10.79 -3.70
C VAL A 82 -2.36 11.40 -3.07
N ILE A 83 -1.65 12.22 -3.83
CA ILE A 83 -0.57 13.09 -3.35
C ILE A 83 -1.09 14.52 -3.37
N PRO A 84 -1.13 15.20 -2.21
CA PRO A 84 -1.72 16.54 -2.08
C PRO A 84 -0.87 17.59 -2.78
N LYS A 85 -1.50 18.69 -3.20
CA LYS A 85 -0.82 19.90 -3.65
C LYS A 85 -0.73 20.95 -2.55
N GLU A 86 0.05 22.01 -2.81
CA GLU A 86 0.10 23.19 -1.95
C GLU A 86 -1.31 23.67 -1.55
N GLY A 87 -1.54 23.78 -0.24
CA GLY A 87 -2.82 24.18 0.34
C GLY A 87 -3.86 23.05 0.49
N GLU A 88 -3.58 21.84 0.01
CA GLU A 88 -4.45 20.67 0.18
C GLU A 88 -4.13 19.92 1.48
N PHE A 89 -5.14 19.24 2.03
CA PHE A 89 -5.01 18.47 3.26
C PHE A 89 -3.93 17.39 3.15
N GLY A 90 -3.04 17.31 4.14
CA GLY A 90 -1.97 16.31 4.21
C GLY A 90 -0.65 16.76 3.58
N VAL A 91 -0.62 17.90 2.87
CA VAL A 91 0.60 18.41 2.21
C VAL A 91 1.72 18.72 3.21
N GLU A 92 1.36 19.08 4.44
CA GLU A 92 2.30 19.32 5.54
C GLU A 92 3.09 18.08 5.97
N THR A 93 2.61 16.88 5.61
CA THR A 93 3.29 15.61 5.88
C THR A 93 4.34 15.25 4.84
N TRP A 94 4.55 16.11 3.84
CA TRP A 94 5.52 15.95 2.76
C TRP A 94 6.58 17.04 2.88
N GLU A 95 7.65 16.74 3.59
CA GLU A 95 8.74 17.69 3.81
C GLU A 95 9.45 18.04 2.50
N ASN A 96 10.12 19.20 2.49
CA ASN A 96 10.93 19.68 1.36
C ASN A 96 10.18 19.69 0.03
N ARG A 97 8.86 19.89 0.07
CA ARG A 97 7.96 19.88 -1.10
C ARG A 97 8.08 18.58 -1.92
N SER A 98 8.36 17.46 -1.27
CA SER A 98 8.49 16.15 -1.94
C SER A 98 7.23 15.73 -2.71
N TRP A 99 6.07 16.22 -2.29
CA TRP A 99 4.80 16.09 -3.01
C TRP A 99 4.81 16.61 -4.46
N GLU A 100 5.76 17.47 -4.85
CA GLU A 100 5.86 18.00 -6.22
C GLU A 100 6.39 16.98 -7.24
N TYR A 101 7.13 15.98 -6.79
CA TYR A 101 7.79 15.02 -7.67
C TYR A 101 7.54 13.56 -7.31
N THR A 102 7.19 13.23 -6.06
CA THR A 102 6.88 11.85 -5.70
C THR A 102 5.66 11.34 -6.48
N GLY A 103 5.68 10.06 -6.84
CA GLY A 103 4.57 9.36 -7.48
C GLY A 103 4.09 8.14 -6.68
N ALA A 104 3.42 7.22 -7.38
CA ALA A 104 2.69 6.09 -6.84
C ALA A 104 1.54 6.55 -5.93
N VAL A 105 1.38 5.96 -4.75
CA VAL A 105 0.19 6.11 -3.89
C VAL A 105 -1.10 5.72 -4.62
N ASN A 106 -0.99 4.78 -5.55
CA ASN A 106 -2.08 4.34 -6.42
C ASN A 106 -2.93 3.26 -5.74
N ALA A 107 -4.16 3.10 -6.23
CA ALA A 107 -4.98 1.91 -5.95
C ALA A 107 -4.82 0.90 -7.10
N TRP A 108 -3.92 -0.07 -6.95
CA TRP A 108 -3.65 -1.08 -7.99
C TRP A 108 -4.52 -2.33 -7.89
N THR A 109 -5.07 -2.59 -6.70
CA THR A 109 -5.93 -3.73 -6.39
C THR A 109 -7.41 -3.39 -6.57
N ASN A 110 -8.28 -4.37 -6.32
CA ASN A 110 -9.72 -4.17 -6.39
C ASN A 110 -10.19 -3.21 -5.28
N LEU A 111 -11.26 -2.48 -5.57
CA LEU A 111 -11.89 -1.55 -4.64
C LEU A 111 -13.16 -2.17 -4.04
N SER A 112 -13.62 -1.65 -2.91
CA SER A 112 -14.93 -2.01 -2.34
C SER A 112 -15.84 -0.80 -2.24
N ALA A 113 -17.15 -1.01 -2.29
CA ALA A 113 -18.14 0.03 -2.10
C ALA A 113 -19.31 -0.41 -1.24
N ASP A 114 -19.86 0.56 -0.50
CA ASP A 114 -21.19 0.45 0.10
C ASP A 114 -22.16 1.22 -0.81
N GLU A 115 -23.03 0.50 -1.51
CA GLU A 115 -23.96 1.09 -2.48
C GLU A 115 -25.05 1.94 -1.80
N GLU A 116 -25.50 1.56 -0.60
CA GLU A 116 -26.50 2.29 0.18
C GLU A 116 -25.95 3.68 0.54
N LEU A 117 -24.74 3.71 1.09
CA LEU A 117 -24.05 4.96 1.46
C LEU A 117 -23.52 5.72 0.24
N GLY A 118 -23.26 5.03 -0.88
CA GLY A 118 -22.52 5.58 -2.02
C GLY A 118 -21.06 5.86 -1.68
N TYR A 119 -20.46 5.05 -0.81
CA TYR A 119 -19.06 5.18 -0.40
C TYR A 119 -18.18 4.18 -1.15
N VAL A 120 -16.95 4.59 -1.45
CA VAL A 120 -15.90 3.74 -2.02
C VAL A 120 -14.71 3.77 -1.09
N TYR A 121 -14.16 2.58 -0.83
CA TYR A 121 -13.00 2.38 0.03
C TYR A 121 -11.79 2.06 -0.85
N LEU A 122 -10.80 2.92 -0.79
CA LEU A 122 -9.60 2.92 -1.61
C LEU A 122 -8.42 2.40 -0.77
N PRO A 123 -7.93 1.17 -1.03
CA PRO A 123 -6.65 0.73 -0.52
C PRO A 123 -5.53 1.39 -1.35
N LEU A 124 -4.81 2.34 -0.76
CA LEU A 124 -3.73 3.08 -1.42
C LEU A 124 -2.35 2.52 -1.08
N THR A 125 -1.40 2.70 -2.00
CA THR A 125 -0.04 2.19 -1.88
C THR A 125 0.96 3.09 -1.20
N SER A 126 2.14 2.53 -0.99
CA SER A 126 3.37 3.22 -0.70
C SER A 126 3.72 4.26 -1.77
N PRO A 127 4.51 5.29 -1.42
CA PRO A 127 5.03 6.26 -2.39
C PRO A 127 6.38 5.82 -2.97
N THR A 128 6.69 6.30 -4.17
CA THR A 128 8.03 6.20 -4.74
C THR A 128 9.07 6.96 -3.89
N SER A 129 10.25 6.40 -3.55
CA SER A 129 10.72 5.02 -3.73
C SER A 129 10.34 4.17 -2.52
N ASP A 130 9.89 2.94 -2.74
CA ASP A 130 9.39 2.03 -1.70
C ASP A 130 10.37 1.72 -0.54
N MET A 131 11.68 1.60 -0.78
CA MET A 131 12.67 1.19 0.24
C MET A 131 13.59 2.30 0.77
N TYR A 132 13.56 3.49 0.15
CA TYR A 132 14.30 4.67 0.61
C TYR A 132 13.43 5.91 0.51
N GLY A 133 13.03 6.42 1.68
CA GLY A 133 12.19 7.59 1.90
C GLY A 133 12.96 8.88 2.12
N GLY A 134 14.30 8.88 2.15
CA GLY A 134 15.10 10.09 2.42
C GLY A 134 14.97 11.24 1.41
N HIS A 135 14.30 11.03 0.27
CA HIS A 135 13.88 12.10 -0.64
C HIS A 135 12.44 12.60 -0.37
N ARG A 136 11.65 11.87 0.40
CA ARG A 136 10.26 12.15 0.74
C ARG A 136 10.03 12.08 2.25
N LEU A 137 10.81 12.85 3.01
CA LEU A 137 10.66 12.87 4.47
C LEU A 137 9.24 13.28 4.90
N GLY A 138 8.84 12.79 6.07
CA GLY A 138 7.49 12.96 6.63
C GLY A 138 6.56 11.78 6.37
N ASN A 139 5.35 11.81 6.94
CA ASN A 139 4.42 10.67 6.90
C ASN A 139 3.85 10.36 5.51
N ASN A 140 3.99 11.26 4.54
CA ASN A 140 3.60 11.04 3.13
C ASN A 140 2.11 10.74 2.91
N LEU A 141 1.20 11.44 3.61
CA LEU A 141 -0.24 11.21 3.48
C LEU A 141 -0.74 11.54 2.05
N PHE A 142 -1.46 10.66 1.32
CA PHE A 142 -2.25 9.51 1.76
C PHE A 142 -1.63 8.13 1.47
N SER A 143 -0.30 7.98 1.54
CA SER A 143 0.31 6.67 1.35
C SER A 143 -0.17 5.64 2.36
N ASP A 144 -0.20 4.37 1.94
CA ASP A 144 -0.47 3.21 2.81
C ASP A 144 -1.77 3.36 3.60
N SER A 145 -2.74 4.03 2.99
CA SER A 145 -3.96 4.48 3.66
C SER A 145 -5.19 3.80 3.08
N LEU A 146 -6.11 3.43 3.97
CA LEU A 146 -7.48 3.15 3.59
C LEU A 146 -8.24 4.48 3.54
N VAL A 147 -8.65 4.90 2.35
CA VAL A 147 -9.39 6.16 2.16
C VAL A 147 -10.83 5.87 1.78
N CYS A 148 -11.79 6.44 2.50
CA CYS A 148 -13.19 6.42 2.13
C CYS A 148 -13.56 7.71 1.40
N ILE A 149 -14.16 7.59 0.21
CA ILE A 149 -14.65 8.72 -0.60
C ILE A 149 -16.13 8.57 -0.94
N LYS A 150 -16.81 9.67 -1.24
CA LYS A 150 -18.13 9.64 -1.88
C LYS A 150 -17.97 9.29 -3.36
N ALA A 151 -18.68 8.26 -3.81
CA ALA A 151 -18.67 7.81 -5.21
C ALA A 151 -19.05 8.92 -6.19
N GLU A 152 -20.03 9.75 -5.84
CA GLU A 152 -20.58 10.78 -6.72
C GLU A 152 -19.60 11.92 -6.99
N THR A 153 -18.84 12.33 -5.98
CA THR A 153 -18.04 13.57 -6.01
C THR A 153 -16.54 13.34 -5.89
N GLY A 154 -16.10 12.17 -5.45
CA GLY A 154 -14.70 11.90 -5.11
C GLY A 154 -14.25 12.56 -3.80
N GLU A 155 -15.16 13.19 -3.05
CA GLU A 155 -14.83 13.87 -1.79
C GLU A 155 -14.47 12.87 -0.70
N ARG A 156 -13.36 13.13 0.01
CA ARG A 156 -12.92 12.34 1.16
C ARG A 156 -13.91 12.43 2.31
N VAL A 157 -14.37 11.28 2.79
CA VAL A 157 -15.20 11.14 4.00
C VAL A 157 -14.29 10.97 5.22
N TRP A 158 -13.46 9.93 5.20
CA TRP A 158 -12.49 9.62 6.25
C TRP A 158 -11.31 8.87 5.64
N HIS A 159 -10.21 8.74 6.38
CA HIS A 159 -9.09 7.89 6.01
C HIS A 159 -8.38 7.39 7.27
N PHE A 160 -7.59 6.33 7.12
CA PHE A 160 -6.63 5.86 8.13
C PHE A 160 -5.35 5.42 7.44
N GLN A 161 -4.20 5.96 7.87
CA GLN A 161 -2.88 5.57 7.36
C GLN A 161 -2.32 4.41 8.19
N THR A 162 -2.03 3.28 7.53
CA THR A 162 -1.56 2.05 8.19
C THR A 162 -0.03 1.94 8.29
N VAL A 163 0.69 2.75 7.51
CA VAL A 163 2.15 2.91 7.64
C VAL A 163 2.50 4.38 7.53
N HIS A 164 3.21 4.90 8.54
CA HIS A 164 3.80 6.22 8.50
C HIS A 164 5.16 6.15 7.82
N HIS A 165 5.39 6.94 6.78
CA HIS A 165 6.68 7.01 6.09
C HIS A 165 7.17 5.59 5.68
N ASP A 166 6.44 4.93 4.78
CA ASP A 166 6.74 3.55 4.39
C ASP A 166 8.15 3.42 3.79
N LEU A 167 8.84 2.34 4.14
CA LEU A 167 10.16 1.92 3.68
C LEU A 167 10.20 0.43 3.31
N TRP A 168 9.06 -0.25 3.36
CA TRP A 168 8.99 -1.72 3.35
C TRP A 168 8.18 -2.27 2.20
N ASP A 169 7.55 -1.40 1.40
CA ASP A 169 6.49 -1.76 0.48
C ASP A 169 5.36 -2.50 1.19
N TYR A 170 4.85 -1.87 2.24
CA TYR A 170 3.74 -2.40 3.04
C TYR A 170 2.41 -1.74 2.67
N ASP A 171 2.17 -1.60 1.36
CA ASP A 171 0.89 -1.12 0.83
C ASP A 171 -0.30 -1.99 1.22
N LEU A 172 -1.49 -1.46 1.00
CA LEU A 172 -2.74 -2.18 1.13
C LEU A 172 -3.02 -3.00 -0.13
N PRO A 173 -2.87 -4.33 -0.10
CA PRO A 173 -2.74 -5.11 -1.33
C PRO A 173 -4.08 -5.63 -1.85
N ALA A 174 -5.17 -5.51 -1.08
CA ALA A 174 -6.44 -6.14 -1.37
C ALA A 174 -7.63 -5.21 -1.14
N ALA A 175 -8.74 -5.52 -1.82
CA ALA A 175 -10.04 -4.92 -1.55
C ALA A 175 -10.44 -5.15 -0.07
N PRO A 176 -10.86 -4.11 0.66
CA PRO A 176 -11.31 -4.30 2.03
C PRO A 176 -12.69 -4.98 2.07
N ILE A 177 -12.94 -5.81 3.07
CA ILE A 177 -14.20 -6.54 3.23
C ILE A 177 -15.20 -5.67 3.98
N LEU A 178 -16.40 -5.50 3.44
CA LEU A 178 -17.52 -4.87 4.14
C LEU A 178 -18.40 -5.97 4.75
N ALA A 179 -18.68 -5.85 6.04
CA ALA A 179 -19.51 -6.81 6.76
C ALA A 179 -20.27 -6.14 7.90
N ASP A 180 -21.26 -6.85 8.44
CA ASP A 180 -21.90 -6.49 9.69
C ASP A 180 -21.51 -7.56 10.71
N ILE A 181 -20.84 -7.17 11.79
CA ILE A 181 -20.40 -8.11 12.84
C ILE A 181 -20.95 -7.72 14.20
N THR A 182 -20.91 -8.63 15.17
CA THR A 182 -21.27 -8.35 16.56
C THR A 182 -20.01 -8.17 17.41
N VAL A 183 -19.87 -6.99 18.03
CA VAL A 183 -18.76 -6.66 18.94
C VAL A 183 -19.35 -6.28 20.30
N ASN A 184 -19.00 -7.01 21.34
CA ASN A 184 -19.52 -6.80 22.71
C ASN A 184 -21.06 -6.72 22.76
N GLY A 185 -21.74 -7.57 21.99
CA GLY A 185 -23.21 -7.61 21.91
C GLY A 185 -23.86 -6.52 21.05
N ARG A 186 -23.07 -5.66 20.38
CA ARG A 186 -23.58 -4.62 19.47
C ARG A 186 -23.25 -4.96 18.01
N ARG A 187 -24.22 -4.79 17.12
CA ARG A 187 -24.01 -4.92 15.68
C ARG A 187 -23.26 -3.68 15.17
N VAL A 188 -22.19 -3.88 14.42
CA VAL A 188 -21.32 -2.83 13.86
C VAL A 188 -21.16 -3.09 12.36
N LYS A 189 -21.37 -2.05 11.54
CA LYS A 189 -21.12 -2.07 10.10
C LYS A 189 -19.64 -1.79 9.87
N ILE A 190 -18.86 -2.82 9.54
CA ILE A 190 -17.40 -2.73 9.46
C ILE A 190 -16.88 -2.68 8.03
N VAL A 191 -15.68 -2.13 7.91
CA VAL A 191 -14.74 -2.34 6.81
C VAL A 191 -13.46 -2.93 7.40
N ALA A 192 -13.03 -4.08 6.88
CA ALA A 192 -11.86 -4.80 7.34
C ALA A 192 -10.81 -4.87 6.23
N GLN A 193 -9.62 -4.34 6.51
CA GLN A 193 -8.49 -4.32 5.58
C GLN A 193 -7.41 -5.28 6.07
N VAL A 194 -7.16 -6.33 5.30
CA VAL A 194 -5.96 -7.17 5.45
C VAL A 194 -4.76 -6.45 4.84
N THR A 195 -3.58 -6.61 5.43
CA THR A 195 -2.41 -5.83 5.06
C THR A 195 -1.15 -6.67 4.88
N LYS A 196 -0.16 -6.14 4.13
CA LYS A 196 1.12 -6.81 3.92
C LYS A 196 1.90 -7.06 5.22
N GLN A 197 1.70 -6.25 6.26
CA GLN A 197 2.33 -6.45 7.58
C GLN A 197 1.77 -7.66 8.34
N GLY A 198 0.68 -8.29 7.89
CA GLY A 198 0.05 -9.38 8.63
C GLY A 198 -1.00 -8.93 9.65
N PHE A 199 -1.51 -7.69 9.52
CA PHE A 199 -2.58 -7.17 10.37
C PHE A 199 -3.92 -7.14 9.64
N VAL A 200 -4.99 -7.14 10.44
CA VAL A 200 -6.32 -6.71 9.97
C VAL A 200 -6.69 -5.43 10.69
N PHE A 201 -6.83 -4.34 9.94
CA PHE A 201 -7.36 -3.09 10.45
C PHE A 201 -8.87 -3.06 10.24
N VAL A 202 -9.64 -2.80 11.29
CA VAL A 202 -11.11 -2.87 11.25
C VAL A 202 -11.70 -1.57 11.76
N PHE A 203 -12.52 -0.95 10.92
CA PHE A 203 -13.16 0.34 11.19
C PHE A 203 -14.67 0.24 11.05
N ASP A 204 -15.40 1.09 11.76
CA ASP A 204 -16.77 1.42 11.38
C ASP A 204 -16.74 2.06 9.98
N ARG A 205 -17.46 1.44 9.03
CA ARG A 205 -17.33 1.81 7.62
C ARG A 205 -17.89 3.19 7.28
N VAL A 206 -18.77 3.73 8.13
CA VAL A 206 -19.35 5.06 7.94
C VAL A 206 -18.40 6.14 8.44
N THR A 207 -17.82 5.93 9.62
CA THR A 207 -17.10 6.98 10.37
C THR A 207 -15.59 6.87 10.29
N GLY A 208 -15.05 5.70 9.95
CA GLY A 208 -13.61 5.43 10.00
C GLY A 208 -13.08 5.22 11.42
N GLN A 209 -13.94 5.20 12.44
CA GLN A 209 -13.50 4.95 13.81
C GLN A 209 -13.03 3.49 13.95
N PRO A 210 -11.86 3.24 14.56
CA PRO A 210 -11.40 1.88 14.83
C PRO A 210 -12.41 1.11 15.69
N VAL A 211 -12.72 -0.13 15.31
CA VAL A 211 -13.58 -1.02 16.11
C VAL A 211 -12.89 -1.46 17.40
N TRP A 212 -11.58 -1.64 17.34
CA TRP A 212 -10.71 -1.92 18.48
C TRP A 212 -9.56 -0.91 18.53
N PRO A 213 -8.94 -0.71 19.71
CA PRO A 213 -7.80 0.19 19.83
C PRO A 213 -6.69 -0.14 18.83
N ILE A 214 -6.09 0.92 18.29
CA ILE A 214 -4.86 0.87 17.50
C ILE A 214 -3.82 1.67 18.29
N GLU A 215 -2.70 1.04 18.59
CA GLU A 215 -1.64 1.62 19.42
C GLU A 215 -0.50 2.13 18.54
N GLU A 216 -0.07 3.36 18.78
CA GLU A 216 1.20 3.86 18.24
C GLU A 216 2.36 3.26 19.04
N ARG A 217 3.15 2.39 18.42
CA ARG A 217 4.29 1.74 19.07
C ARG A 217 5.61 2.19 18.48
N PRO A 218 6.64 2.43 19.31
CA PRO A 218 7.98 2.75 18.81
C PRO A 218 8.53 1.66 17.90
N VAL A 219 9.16 2.07 16.80
CA VAL A 219 9.81 1.16 15.84
C VAL A 219 11.30 1.48 15.68
N PRO A 220 12.13 0.54 15.18
CA PRO A 220 13.55 0.78 14.97
C PRO A 220 13.83 1.98 14.06
N ARG A 221 14.88 2.74 14.37
CA ARG A 221 15.31 3.88 13.55
C ARG A 221 16.23 3.44 12.42
N SER A 222 16.11 4.09 11.27
CA SER A 222 17.07 3.90 10.18
C SER A 222 18.45 4.45 10.56
N THR A 223 19.49 3.75 10.11
CA THR A 223 20.89 4.20 10.18
C THR A 223 21.42 4.65 8.82
N THR A 224 20.58 4.58 7.78
CA THR A 224 20.92 5.00 6.41
C THR A 224 21.03 6.52 6.34
N PRO A 225 22.14 7.10 5.83
CA PRO A 225 22.34 8.54 5.80
C PRO A 225 21.27 9.33 5.02
N GLY A 226 20.58 10.23 5.73
CA GLY A 226 19.50 11.07 5.19
C GLY A 226 18.14 10.37 5.11
N GLU A 227 18.04 9.16 5.63
CA GLU A 227 16.77 8.51 5.91
C GLU A 227 16.26 8.87 7.31
N GLN A 228 14.95 8.98 7.48
CA GLN A 228 14.32 9.17 8.79
C GLN A 228 13.01 8.40 8.86
N THR A 229 13.02 7.30 9.61
CA THR A 229 11.80 6.55 9.96
C THR A 229 10.85 7.39 10.80
N SER A 230 9.54 7.13 10.68
CA SER A 230 8.57 7.56 11.68
C SER A 230 8.97 7.05 13.08
N PRO A 231 8.79 7.84 14.17
CA PRO A 231 9.07 7.39 15.53
C PRO A 231 8.20 6.21 15.97
N THR A 232 6.97 6.13 15.47
CA THR A 232 5.99 5.09 15.79
C THR A 232 5.27 4.59 14.55
N GLN A 233 4.64 3.43 14.68
CA GLN A 233 3.71 2.88 13.68
C GLN A 233 2.42 2.42 14.38
N PRO A 234 1.29 2.33 13.65
CA PRO A 234 0.02 1.86 14.20
C PRO A 234 -0.01 0.32 14.28
N PHE A 235 -0.40 -0.19 15.45
CA PHE A 235 -0.59 -1.62 15.72
C PHE A 235 -2.02 -1.90 16.18
N PRO A 236 -2.88 -2.54 15.37
CA PRO A 236 -4.22 -2.90 15.82
C PRO A 236 -4.14 -3.96 16.91
N THR A 237 -4.94 -3.79 17.96
CA THR A 237 -4.97 -4.73 19.08
C THR A 237 -5.77 -6.00 18.78
N LYS A 238 -6.70 -5.93 17.81
CA LYS A 238 -7.53 -7.05 17.37
C LYS A 238 -7.89 -6.94 15.88
N PRO A 239 -8.10 -8.09 15.20
CA PRO A 239 -7.71 -9.44 15.63
C PRO A 239 -6.18 -9.57 15.81
N ALA A 240 -5.72 -10.69 16.35
CA ALA A 240 -4.28 -10.95 16.44
C ALA A 240 -3.65 -10.95 15.03
N PRO A 241 -2.36 -10.60 14.90
CA PRO A 241 -1.65 -10.73 13.64
C PRO A 241 -1.80 -12.14 13.08
N PHE A 242 -2.04 -12.25 11.77
CA PHE A 242 -2.21 -13.52 11.09
C PHE A 242 -0.91 -14.04 10.47
N GLU A 243 0.18 -13.27 10.56
CA GLU A 243 1.49 -13.60 10.00
C GLU A 243 2.63 -13.28 10.96
N ARG A 244 3.81 -13.83 10.67
CA ARG A 244 5.03 -13.54 11.43
C ARG A 244 5.50 -12.11 11.17
N GLN A 245 5.96 -11.44 12.22
CA GLN A 245 6.23 -10.01 12.23
C GLN A 245 7.63 -9.72 12.78
N GLY A 246 8.58 -9.53 11.87
CA GLY A 246 10.01 -9.44 12.17
C GLY A 246 10.73 -10.77 12.04
N VAL A 247 12.06 -10.72 12.20
CA VAL A 247 12.95 -11.87 12.17
C VAL A 247 13.80 -11.86 13.42
N THR A 248 13.80 -12.97 14.15
CA THR A 248 14.63 -13.21 15.33
C THR A 248 15.44 -14.49 15.16
N ILE A 249 16.39 -14.72 16.06
CA ILE A 249 17.14 -15.98 16.07
C ILE A 249 16.22 -17.18 16.31
N ASP A 250 15.09 -16.99 17.00
CA ASP A 250 14.12 -18.05 17.30
C ASP A 250 13.34 -18.50 16.07
N ASP A 251 13.22 -17.64 15.06
CA ASP A 251 12.56 -17.95 13.78
C ASP A 251 13.41 -18.82 12.85
N LEU A 252 14.69 -19.02 13.16
CA LEU A 252 15.62 -19.75 12.31
C LEU A 252 15.39 -21.26 12.39
N ILE A 253 15.59 -21.92 11.25
CA ILE A 253 15.44 -23.38 11.13
C ILE A 253 16.22 -24.11 12.22
N ASP A 254 15.59 -25.11 12.81
CA ASP A 254 16.12 -25.86 13.95
C ASP A 254 15.95 -27.39 13.78
N PHE A 255 15.75 -27.84 12.54
CA PHE A 255 15.55 -29.27 12.23
C PHE A 255 16.70 -30.16 12.73
N THR A 256 17.93 -29.63 12.76
CA THR A 256 19.08 -30.22 13.49
C THR A 256 19.93 -29.13 14.13
N PRO A 257 20.77 -29.46 15.14
CA PRO A 257 21.72 -28.52 15.72
C PRO A 257 22.68 -27.90 14.70
N GLU A 258 23.12 -28.67 13.69
CA GLU A 258 24.04 -28.21 12.65
C GLU A 258 23.37 -27.17 11.74
N LEU A 259 22.13 -27.43 11.31
CA LEU A 259 21.35 -26.49 10.50
C LEU A 259 21.02 -25.21 11.28
N ARG A 260 20.71 -25.33 12.58
CA ARG A 260 20.53 -24.16 13.46
C ARG A 260 21.80 -23.32 13.53
N ALA A 261 22.95 -23.96 13.73
CA ALA A 261 24.24 -23.27 13.81
C ALA A 261 24.60 -22.57 12.49
N GLU A 262 24.37 -23.24 11.35
CA GLU A 262 24.57 -22.65 10.02
C GLU A 262 23.62 -21.47 9.77
N ALA A 263 22.33 -21.60 10.11
CA ALA A 263 21.36 -20.53 9.96
C ALA A 263 21.71 -19.30 10.81
N VAL A 264 22.18 -19.52 12.05
CA VAL A 264 22.70 -18.46 12.93
C VAL A 264 23.94 -17.78 12.33
N GLU A 265 24.84 -18.55 11.71
CA GLU A 265 26.02 -17.97 11.06
C GLU A 265 25.65 -17.14 9.83
N ILE A 266 24.73 -17.62 8.98
CA ILE A 266 24.23 -16.90 7.82
C ILE A 266 23.57 -15.57 8.23
N THR A 267 22.75 -15.59 9.29
CA THR A 267 22.02 -14.40 9.76
C THR A 267 22.93 -13.30 10.27
N LYS A 268 24.16 -13.59 10.71
CA LYS A 268 25.14 -12.55 11.09
C LYS A 268 25.48 -11.59 9.94
N ARG A 269 25.25 -12.01 8.69
CA ARG A 269 25.42 -11.17 7.51
C ARG A 269 24.21 -10.28 7.20
N TYR A 270 23.19 -10.26 8.05
CA TYR A 270 22.00 -9.46 7.85
C TYR A 270 21.64 -8.67 9.11
N VAL A 271 20.94 -7.56 8.92
CA VAL A 271 20.22 -6.91 10.01
C VAL A 271 18.91 -7.68 10.23
N ILE A 272 18.65 -8.11 11.46
CA ILE A 272 17.39 -8.73 11.88
C ILE A 272 16.77 -7.90 13.00
N GLY A 273 15.46 -8.00 13.18
CA GLY A 273 14.75 -7.23 14.19
C GLY A 273 13.23 -7.38 14.09
N PRO A 274 12.48 -6.60 14.90
CA PRO A 274 11.02 -6.65 14.87
C PRO A 274 10.44 -6.14 13.55
N LEU A 275 9.12 -6.27 13.37
CA LEU A 275 8.40 -5.56 12.31
C LEU A 275 8.82 -4.09 12.23
N PHE A 276 8.92 -3.57 11.00
CA PHE A 276 9.44 -2.22 10.72
C PHE A 276 10.92 -2.01 11.05
N THR A 277 11.73 -3.08 11.09
CA THR A 277 13.19 -2.91 10.99
C THR A 277 13.51 -2.37 9.59
N PRO A 278 14.14 -1.19 9.45
CA PRO A 278 14.27 -0.51 8.17
C PRO A 278 15.27 -1.21 7.24
N PRO A 279 15.16 -1.01 5.92
CA PRO A 279 16.19 -1.45 4.97
C PRO A 279 17.57 -0.90 5.34
N SER A 280 18.61 -1.68 5.05
CA SER A 280 20.00 -1.32 5.37
C SER A 280 20.90 -1.36 4.14
N ILE A 281 21.94 -0.52 4.16
CA ILE A 281 22.90 -0.43 3.05
C ILE A 281 23.68 -1.73 2.94
N LYS A 282 23.57 -2.40 1.81
CA LYS A 282 24.41 -3.56 1.50
C LYS A 282 25.85 -3.12 1.27
N ARG A 283 26.77 -3.78 1.95
CA ARG A 283 28.21 -3.57 1.80
C ARG A 283 28.85 -4.93 1.47
N GLY A 284 29.84 -4.92 0.58
CA GLY A 284 30.35 -6.14 -0.06
C GLY A 284 31.47 -6.86 0.70
N GLY A 285 31.87 -6.39 1.87
CA GLY A 285 32.95 -6.98 2.66
C GLY A 285 32.55 -8.29 3.37
N PRO A 286 33.54 -9.07 3.83
CA PRO A 286 33.31 -10.34 4.53
C PRO A 286 32.48 -10.21 5.82
N ASN A 287 32.54 -9.05 6.48
CA ASN A 287 31.85 -8.74 7.73
C ASN A 287 30.73 -7.71 7.56
N ASP A 288 30.38 -7.42 6.32
CA ASP A 288 29.38 -6.41 5.99
C ASP A 288 27.97 -7.02 5.89
N THR A 289 26.97 -6.18 6.12
CA THR A 289 25.56 -6.56 5.97
C THR A 289 25.17 -6.70 4.49
N ASN A 290 24.38 -7.73 4.19
CA ASN A 290 23.72 -8.00 2.93
C ASN A 290 22.34 -7.32 2.82
N GLY A 291 21.95 -6.53 3.83
CA GLY A 291 20.63 -5.91 3.94
C GLY A 291 19.89 -6.32 5.20
N THR A 292 18.64 -5.89 5.31
CA THR A 292 17.76 -6.25 6.43
C THR A 292 16.91 -7.44 6.02
N LEU A 293 16.82 -8.49 6.85
CA LEU A 293 15.82 -9.54 6.64
C LEU A 293 14.45 -9.00 7.06
N GLN A 294 13.62 -8.73 6.07
CA GLN A 294 12.27 -8.22 6.23
C GLN A 294 11.28 -9.39 6.27
N LEU A 295 10.41 -9.41 7.29
CA LEU A 295 9.30 -10.35 7.42
C LEU A 295 8.08 -9.63 8.04
N PRO A 296 6.89 -9.66 7.41
CA PRO A 296 6.62 -10.21 6.08
C PRO A 296 7.45 -9.54 4.98
N GLY A 297 7.87 -10.28 3.95
CA GLY A 297 8.67 -9.72 2.84
C GLY A 297 7.88 -8.74 1.98
N SER A 298 8.43 -8.34 0.83
CA SER A 298 7.80 -7.39 -0.11
C SER A 298 6.46 -7.85 -0.69
N VAL A 299 6.29 -9.17 -0.86
CA VAL A 299 5.00 -9.78 -1.23
C VAL A 299 3.95 -9.53 -0.12
N GLY A 300 4.41 -9.44 1.12
CA GLY A 300 3.57 -9.28 2.30
C GLY A 300 2.98 -10.60 2.80
N GLY A 301 2.33 -10.50 3.95
CA GLY A 301 1.59 -11.58 4.57
C GLY A 301 0.25 -11.84 3.88
N ALA A 302 -0.48 -10.77 3.55
CA ALA A 302 -1.59 -10.81 2.60
C ALA A 302 -1.19 -10.11 1.30
N ASP A 303 -1.80 -10.50 0.19
CA ASP A 303 -1.57 -9.96 -1.15
C ASP A 303 -2.91 -9.79 -1.90
N TRP A 304 -2.88 -9.47 -3.19
CA TRP A 304 -3.97 -9.21 -4.13
C TRP A 304 -5.20 -10.10 -3.99
N ASN A 305 -5.00 -11.38 -3.66
CA ASN A 305 -6.09 -12.35 -3.51
C ASN A 305 -7.11 -11.98 -2.40
N GLY A 306 -6.73 -11.09 -1.47
CA GLY A 306 -7.59 -10.68 -0.37
C GLY A 306 -7.94 -11.81 0.59
N ALA A 307 -9.07 -11.66 1.27
CA ALA A 307 -9.58 -12.59 2.27
C ALA A 307 -11.08 -12.82 2.09
N ALA A 308 -11.61 -13.83 2.79
CA ALA A 308 -13.05 -14.10 2.86
C ALA A 308 -13.54 -14.01 4.30
N LEU A 309 -14.72 -13.46 4.52
CA LEU A 309 -15.35 -13.38 5.84
C LEU A 309 -16.68 -14.14 5.81
N ASP A 310 -16.88 -15.01 6.78
CA ASP A 310 -18.18 -15.64 7.05
C ASP A 310 -18.99 -14.75 8.00
N PRO A 311 -20.10 -14.13 7.54
CA PRO A 311 -20.87 -13.19 8.35
C PRO A 311 -21.70 -13.88 9.45
N GLU A 312 -21.93 -15.19 9.37
CA GLU A 312 -22.67 -15.93 10.40
C GLU A 312 -21.80 -16.23 11.60
N THR A 313 -20.55 -16.67 11.35
CA THR A 313 -19.60 -17.01 12.42
C THR A 313 -18.70 -15.84 12.82
N GLY A 314 -18.58 -14.82 11.97
CA GLY A 314 -17.62 -13.72 12.13
C GLY A 314 -16.17 -14.14 11.88
N MET A 315 -15.94 -15.32 11.29
CA MET A 315 -14.60 -15.82 10.98
C MET A 315 -14.05 -15.20 9.69
N LEU A 316 -12.80 -14.74 9.76
CA LEU A 316 -12.04 -14.25 8.61
C LEU A 316 -11.02 -15.31 8.18
N TYR A 317 -11.04 -15.68 6.91
CA TYR A 317 -10.12 -16.61 6.27
C TYR A 317 -9.16 -15.81 5.39
N VAL A 318 -7.91 -15.72 5.83
CA VAL A 318 -6.85 -15.01 5.10
C VAL A 318 -5.90 -16.06 4.52
N PRO A 319 -5.80 -16.22 3.19
CA PRO A 319 -4.66 -16.90 2.57
C PRO A 319 -3.39 -16.05 2.77
N THR A 320 -2.35 -16.66 3.34
CA THR A 320 -1.15 -15.92 3.74
C THR A 320 0.13 -16.47 3.09
N VAL A 321 1.15 -15.61 3.00
CA VAL A 321 2.49 -15.96 2.53
C VAL A 321 3.53 -15.57 3.58
N THR A 322 4.18 -16.57 4.18
CA THR A 322 5.37 -16.34 5.02
C THR A 322 6.63 -16.42 4.15
N GLY A 323 7.02 -15.30 3.54
CA GLY A 323 8.25 -15.20 2.74
C GLY A 323 9.17 -14.09 3.25
N THR A 324 10.42 -14.43 3.59
CA THR A 324 11.45 -13.44 3.94
C THR A 324 12.05 -12.81 2.69
N PHE A 325 12.37 -11.53 2.76
CA PHE A 325 13.06 -10.79 1.70
C PHE A 325 14.27 -10.03 2.29
N ALA A 326 15.36 -9.90 1.52
CA ALA A 326 16.50 -9.08 1.92
C ALA A 326 16.30 -7.64 1.42
N ALA A 327 15.84 -6.76 2.31
CA ALA A 327 15.69 -5.33 2.06
C ALA A 327 17.03 -4.62 2.15
N ASP A 328 17.73 -4.56 1.02
CA ASP A 328 19.00 -3.89 0.86
C ASP A 328 18.93 -2.59 0.05
N LEU A 329 19.78 -1.65 0.45
CA LEU A 329 20.01 -0.41 -0.25
C LEU A 329 21.41 -0.38 -0.88
N ILE A 330 21.49 0.06 -2.13
CA ILE A 330 22.75 0.30 -2.84
C ILE A 330 22.88 1.79 -3.17
N PRO A 331 24.09 2.40 -3.12
CA PRO A 331 24.26 3.78 -3.54
C PRO A 331 23.80 3.99 -4.99
N GLY A 332 23.07 5.08 -5.25
CA GLY A 332 22.70 5.46 -6.61
C GLY A 332 23.91 5.91 -7.42
N ASP A 333 23.98 5.50 -8.69
CA ASP A 333 24.94 6.00 -9.66
C ASP A 333 24.45 7.32 -10.25
N PRO A 334 25.09 8.48 -9.98
CA PRO A 334 24.64 9.78 -10.45
C PRO A 334 24.57 9.92 -11.98
N SER A 335 25.24 9.04 -12.74
CA SER A 335 25.13 9.01 -14.20
C SER A 335 23.84 8.33 -14.70
N ARG A 336 23.14 7.61 -13.82
CA ARG A 336 21.95 6.80 -14.15
C ARG A 336 20.70 7.17 -13.35
N THR A 337 20.87 7.74 -12.17
CA THR A 337 19.77 8.06 -11.25
C THR A 337 20.07 9.31 -10.41
N ASN A 338 19.02 9.99 -9.96
CA ASN A 338 19.10 11.04 -8.93
C ASN A 338 18.70 10.54 -7.53
N LEU A 339 18.47 9.23 -7.37
CA LEU A 339 18.28 8.59 -6.07
C LEU A 339 19.61 8.51 -5.32
N ARG A 340 19.59 8.80 -4.01
CA ARG A 340 20.80 8.66 -3.17
C ARG A 340 21.10 7.18 -2.93
N TYR A 341 20.04 6.41 -2.68
CA TYR A 341 20.07 4.96 -2.57
C TYR A 341 18.95 4.37 -3.42
N LYS A 342 19.22 3.23 -4.04
CA LYS A 342 18.25 2.37 -4.73
C LYS A 342 18.03 1.09 -3.93
N ASN A 343 16.88 0.46 -4.14
CA ASN A 343 16.64 -0.93 -3.77
C ASN A 343 17.64 -1.86 -4.50
N GLY A 344 18.29 -2.78 -3.78
CA GLY A 344 19.28 -3.70 -4.35
C GLY A 344 18.62 -4.93 -4.97
N THR A 345 18.28 -5.90 -4.13
CA THR A 345 17.76 -7.23 -4.49
C THR A 345 16.34 -7.18 -5.09
N ARG A 346 15.71 -6.00 -5.12
CA ARG A 346 14.41 -5.74 -5.76
C ARG A 346 14.52 -4.99 -7.10
N ASP A 347 15.71 -4.75 -7.65
CA ASP A 347 15.85 -4.24 -9.03
C ASP A 347 15.40 -5.35 -10.01
N PHE A 348 14.17 -5.27 -10.53
CA PHE A 348 13.62 -6.15 -11.58
C PHE A 348 13.72 -5.51 -12.96
#